data_AF-A0A963Q6Z6-F1
#
_entry.id   AF-A0A963Q6Z6-F1
#
_cell.length_a   1.000
_cell.length_b   1.000
_cell.length_c   1.000
_cell.angle_alpha   90.00
_cell.angle_beta   90.00
_cell.angle_gamma   90.00
#
_symmetry.space_group_name_H-M   'P 1'
#
loop_
_entity.id
_entity.type
_entity.pdbx_description
1 polymer ?
#
loop_
_entity_poly.entity_id
_entity_poly.type
_entity_poly.pdbx_seq_one_letter_code
_entity_poly.pdbx_strand_id
1 'polypeptide(L)'
;GSGADGATELGFTGMQASGRQLVLARAADTVQLASMGLGTELLELALGTQATRFSGRGATAALTGVQATQAGNRVALQDARWTARVFEGSAAPGDGAARASARIDDSELSLVSLGLGRGSAAAAGATTIAATGAGATDLASLASATWSAGSLTLDMVDGPLQLHGNAMALKLGRALLHDPAGQDSQLVQLGDIDLSGAVFSLADQSVTADGLRVSGARASVWLDAQGRLNLLDVLGLPGPDTGVAAATGDPAAAPSMAQPVVAADSAVVVPPAPAPATASGAAGPWRVAIKTVDLQDAAVRFEDRRSDPPLALGLDAL
;
A
#
# COMPACT_ATOMS: atom_id res chain seq x y z
N GLY A 1 53.35 -6.06 7.13
CA GLY A 1 53.03 -4.63 7.29
C GLY A 1 51.57 -4.52 7.63
N SER A 2 51.24 -3.97 8.79
CA SER A 2 49.87 -3.65 9.17
C SER A 2 49.41 -2.46 8.33
N GLY A 3 48.60 -2.71 7.30
CA GLY A 3 47.90 -1.64 6.59
C GLY A 3 46.93 -1.00 7.57
N ALA A 4 47.09 0.30 7.85
CA ALA A 4 46.11 1.05 8.59
C ALA A 4 44.85 1.17 7.71
N ASP A 5 43.81 0.41 8.05
CA ASP A 5 42.49 0.60 7.47
C ASP A 5 41.98 1.99 7.88
N GLY A 6 42.14 2.95 6.98
CA GLY A 6 41.66 4.32 7.17
C GLY A 6 40.14 4.37 7.04
N ALA A 7 39.42 4.08 8.12
CA ALA A 7 38.00 4.41 8.21
C ALA A 7 37.85 5.94 8.31
N THR A 8 37.03 6.52 7.45
CA THR A 8 36.68 7.94 7.54
C THR A 8 35.33 8.06 8.23
N GLU A 9 35.31 8.73 9.38
CA GLU A 9 34.11 8.99 10.17
C GLU A 9 33.69 10.45 10.03
N LEU A 10 32.42 10.67 9.68
CA LEU A 10 31.82 12.00 9.56
C LEU A 10 30.61 12.07 10.50
N GLY A 11 30.70 12.93 11.52
CA GLY A 11 29.61 13.21 12.45
C GLY A 11 28.94 14.54 12.16
N PHE A 12 27.61 14.55 12.10
CA PHE A 12 26.80 15.74 11.94
C PHE A 12 25.80 15.85 13.10
N THR A 13 25.74 17.02 13.76
CA THR A 13 24.82 17.27 14.87
C THR A 13 23.85 18.39 14.49
N GLY A 14 22.56 18.22 14.80
CA GLY A 14 21.54 19.25 14.60
C GLY A 14 21.29 19.61 13.13
N MET A 15 21.44 18.65 12.22
CA MET A 15 21.15 18.91 10.81
C MET A 15 19.66 19.14 10.59
N GLN A 16 19.35 20.24 9.91
CA GLN A 16 18.03 20.54 9.42
C GLN A 16 18.10 20.77 7.92
N ALA A 17 17.38 19.96 7.15
CA ALA A 17 17.19 20.17 5.72
C ALA A 17 15.71 20.48 5.46
N SER A 18 15.46 21.53 4.67
CA SER A 18 14.10 21.89 4.26
C SER A 18 14.03 22.13 2.76
N GLY A 19 13.07 21.49 2.09
CA GLY A 19 12.75 21.72 0.68
C GLY A 19 11.35 22.31 0.53
N ARG A 20 11.19 23.26 -0.39
CA ARG A 20 9.88 23.79 -0.81
C ARG A 20 9.66 23.31 -2.23
N GLN A 21 8.72 22.38 -2.38
CA GLN A 21 8.29 21.78 -3.64
C GLN A 21 9.29 20.80 -4.28
N LEU A 22 8.92 19.51 -4.30
CA LEU A 22 9.54 18.48 -5.13
C LEU A 22 8.46 17.89 -6.04
N VAL A 23 8.69 17.92 -7.35
CA VAL A 23 7.79 17.30 -8.33
C VAL A 23 8.58 16.23 -9.06
N LEU A 24 8.15 14.98 -8.90
CA LEU A 24 8.66 13.83 -9.62
C LEU A 24 7.59 13.39 -10.62
N ALA A 25 7.85 13.56 -11.91
CA ALA A 25 6.92 13.18 -12.97
C ALA A 25 7.54 12.06 -13.83
N ARG A 26 6.78 11.00 -14.06
CA ARG A 26 7.14 9.91 -14.97
C ARG A 26 5.92 9.51 -15.79
N ALA A 27 5.91 9.87 -17.07
CA ALA A 27 4.80 9.57 -17.99
C ALA A 27 3.44 10.05 -17.44
N ALA A 28 2.49 9.14 -17.23
CA ALA A 28 1.15 9.44 -16.68
C ALA A 28 1.13 9.56 -15.15
N ASP A 29 2.25 9.27 -14.48
CA ASP A 29 2.36 9.25 -13.04
C ASP A 29 3.06 10.51 -12.54
N THR A 30 2.51 11.13 -11.50
CA THR A 30 3.09 12.34 -10.90
C THR A 30 3.04 12.24 -9.39
N VAL A 31 4.15 12.55 -8.74
CA VAL A 31 4.23 12.75 -7.28
C VAL A 31 4.63 14.20 -7.05
N GLN A 32 3.78 14.93 -6.33
CA GLN A 32 4.04 16.30 -5.89
C GLN A 32 4.15 16.31 -4.38
N LEU A 33 5.18 16.96 -3.87
CA LEU A 33 5.46 17.13 -2.46
C LEU A 33 5.58 18.62 -2.19
N ALA A 34 4.66 19.21 -1.41
CA ALA A 34 4.67 20.66 -1.18
C ALA A 34 5.86 21.10 -0.30
N SER A 35 6.15 20.35 0.75
CA SER A 35 7.34 20.57 1.56
C SER A 35 7.86 19.28 2.19
N MET A 36 9.16 19.25 2.42
CA MET A 36 9.85 18.20 3.17
C MET A 36 10.77 18.86 4.20
N GLY A 37 10.60 18.49 5.46
CA GLY A 37 11.52 18.83 6.53
C GLY A 37 12.19 17.56 7.05
N LEU A 38 13.51 17.55 7.13
CA LEU A 38 14.29 16.52 7.80
C LEU A 38 15.05 17.17 8.95
N GLY A 39 14.85 16.64 10.16
CA GLY A 39 15.62 16.99 11.34
C GLY A 39 16.21 15.74 11.95
N THR A 40 17.47 15.80 12.34
CA THR A 40 18.13 14.73 13.11
C THR A 40 18.93 15.36 14.23
N GLU A 41 18.87 14.79 15.44
CA GLU A 41 19.73 15.25 16.54
C GLU A 41 21.18 14.90 16.25
N LEU A 42 21.41 13.67 15.82
CA LEU A 42 22.73 13.13 15.49
C LEU A 42 22.62 12.24 14.25
N LEU A 43 23.51 12.46 13.28
CA LEU A 43 23.76 11.57 12.16
C LEU A 43 25.25 11.28 12.08
N GLU A 44 25.60 10.02 12.16
CA GLU A 44 26.96 9.51 11.97
C GLU A 44 27.00 8.73 10.65
N LEU A 45 27.96 9.05 9.81
CA LEU A 45 28.26 8.34 8.57
C LEU A 45 29.69 7.83 8.64
N ALA A 46 29.84 6.51 8.66
CA ALA A 46 31.13 5.85 8.58
C ALA A 46 31.29 5.26 7.18
N LEU A 47 32.25 5.81 6.43
CA LEU A 47 32.61 5.33 5.10
C LEU A 47 33.85 4.44 5.22
N GLY A 48 33.64 3.13 5.17
CA GLY A 48 34.69 2.13 5.12
C GLY A 48 34.86 1.55 3.73
N THR A 49 36.03 0.98 3.46
CA THR A 49 36.33 0.26 2.21
C THR A 49 35.45 -0.99 2.04
N GLN A 50 34.96 -1.55 3.13
CA GLN A 50 34.17 -2.79 3.17
C GLN A 50 32.68 -2.56 3.47
N ALA A 51 32.30 -1.38 3.96
CA ALA A 51 30.91 -1.06 4.27
C ALA A 51 30.72 0.45 4.47
N THR A 52 29.58 0.95 4.00
CA THR A 52 29.02 2.23 4.44
C THR A 52 28.07 1.93 5.59
N ARG A 53 28.27 2.59 6.73
CA ARG A 53 27.34 2.54 7.87
C ARG A 53 26.80 3.93 8.12
N PHE A 54 25.51 4.00 8.45
CA PHE A 54 24.90 5.21 8.98
C PHE A 54 24.17 4.86 10.27
N SER A 55 24.28 5.73 11.26
CA SER A 55 23.54 5.64 12.52
C SER A 55 23.07 7.02 12.91
N GLY A 56 21.95 7.10 13.61
CA GLY A 56 21.51 8.38 14.13
C GLY A 56 20.40 8.27 15.16
N ARG A 57 20.11 9.41 15.76
CA ARG A 57 19.11 9.56 16.81
C ARG A 57 18.19 10.73 16.55
N GLY A 58 16.94 10.56 17.00
CA GLY A 58 15.92 11.61 16.96
C GLY A 58 15.66 12.11 15.54
N ALA A 59 15.40 11.18 14.61
CA ALA A 59 15.01 11.56 13.26
C ALA A 59 13.55 12.01 13.24
N THR A 60 13.29 13.14 12.60
CA THR A 60 11.95 13.61 12.27
C THR A 60 11.91 13.94 10.79
N ALA A 61 10.97 13.33 10.07
CA ALA A 61 10.60 13.72 8.72
C ALA A 61 9.17 14.27 8.74
N ALA A 62 8.96 15.43 8.16
CA ALA A 62 7.62 16.00 7.95
C ALA A 62 7.41 16.23 6.47
N LEU A 63 6.30 15.71 5.95
CA LEU A 63 5.84 15.88 4.59
C LEU A 63 4.47 16.53 4.63
N THR A 64 4.33 17.67 3.98
CA THR A 64 3.03 18.34 3.83
C THR A 64 2.63 18.35 2.37
N GLY A 65 1.34 18.09 2.12
CA GLY A 65 0.73 18.18 0.79
C GLY A 65 1.33 17.20 -0.22
N VAL A 66 1.47 15.93 0.15
CA VAL A 66 1.87 14.88 -0.79
C VAL A 66 0.68 14.55 -1.66
N GLN A 67 0.86 14.57 -2.98
CA GLN A 67 -0.16 14.15 -3.94
C GLN A 67 0.50 13.23 -4.95
N ALA A 68 -0.01 12.01 -5.06
CA ALA A 68 0.40 11.05 -6.06
C ALA A 68 -0.78 10.77 -6.99
N THR A 69 -0.51 10.75 -8.29
CA THR A 69 -1.46 10.30 -9.30
C THR A 69 -0.84 9.13 -10.04
N GLN A 70 -1.58 8.02 -10.15
CA GLN A 70 -1.16 6.84 -10.91
C GLN A 70 -2.35 6.30 -11.70
N ALA A 71 -2.20 6.24 -13.02
CA ALA A 71 -3.24 5.72 -13.93
C ALA A 71 -4.66 6.28 -13.68
N GLY A 72 -4.76 7.58 -13.36
CA GLY A 72 -6.03 8.26 -13.05
C GLY A 72 -6.51 8.11 -11.60
N ASN A 73 -5.90 7.25 -10.79
CA ASN A 73 -6.14 7.24 -9.35
C ASN A 73 -5.29 8.31 -8.67
N ARG A 74 -5.86 8.98 -7.67
CA ARG A 74 -5.19 10.01 -6.88
C ARG A 74 -5.13 9.59 -5.42
N VAL A 75 -3.96 9.74 -4.84
CA VAL A 75 -3.72 9.63 -3.40
C VAL A 75 -3.23 10.99 -2.93
N ALA A 76 -3.92 11.58 -1.96
CA ALA A 76 -3.49 12.81 -1.31
C ALA A 76 -3.22 12.54 0.17
N LEU A 77 -2.01 12.85 0.63
CA LEU A 77 -1.64 12.81 2.04
C LEU A 77 -1.43 14.23 2.53
N GLN A 78 -2.15 14.58 3.61
CA GLN A 78 -1.99 15.86 4.28
C GLN A 78 -1.30 15.64 5.62
N ASP A 79 -0.24 16.42 5.84
CA ASP A 79 0.53 16.46 7.08
C ASP A 79 0.93 15.08 7.59
N ALA A 80 1.82 14.43 6.84
CA ALA A 80 2.48 13.22 7.27
C ALA A 80 3.71 13.60 8.09
N ARG A 81 3.79 13.07 9.31
CA ARG A 81 4.96 13.21 10.17
C ARG A 81 5.44 11.84 10.57
N TRP A 82 6.72 11.60 10.35
CA TRP A 82 7.42 10.43 10.81
C TRP A 82 8.47 10.85 11.84
N THR A 83 8.56 10.11 12.92
CA THR A 83 9.62 10.22 13.91
C THR A 83 10.20 8.86 14.19
N ALA A 84 11.51 8.79 14.37
CA ALA A 84 12.20 7.59 14.84
C ALA A 84 13.23 7.97 15.88
N ARG A 85 13.29 7.18 16.95
CA ARG A 85 14.26 7.41 18.01
C ARG A 85 15.66 7.02 17.59
N VAL A 86 15.79 5.84 17.01
CA VAL A 86 17.07 5.30 16.53
C VAL A 86 16.86 4.80 15.12
N PHE A 87 17.81 5.11 14.25
CA PHE A 87 17.91 4.49 12.95
C PHE A 87 19.36 4.10 12.71
N GLU A 88 19.54 2.91 12.17
CA GLU A 88 20.84 2.34 11.84
C GLU A 88 20.72 1.69 10.47
N GLY A 89 21.78 1.75 9.68
CA GLY A 89 21.85 0.97 8.48
C GLY A 89 23.26 0.74 8.04
N SER A 90 23.42 -0.33 7.27
CA SER A 90 24.70 -0.70 6.70
C SER A 90 24.49 -1.17 5.28
N ALA A 91 25.42 -0.79 4.40
CA ALA A 91 25.50 -1.29 3.05
C ALA A 91 26.93 -1.78 2.83
N ALA A 92 27.08 -3.06 2.49
CA ALA A 92 28.37 -3.63 2.16
C ALA A 92 28.40 -3.98 0.66
N PRO A 93 29.47 -3.61 -0.09
CA PRO A 93 29.73 -4.25 -1.37
C PRO A 93 29.90 -5.77 -1.14
N GLY A 94 28.99 -6.58 -1.66
CA GLY A 94 29.15 -8.03 -1.66
C GLY A 94 29.86 -8.52 -2.91
N ASP A 95 30.38 -9.74 -2.85
CA ASP A 95 31.03 -10.48 -3.96
C ASP A 95 30.01 -10.90 -5.05
N GLY A 96 29.16 -9.97 -5.51
CA GLY A 96 28.19 -10.18 -6.58
C GLY A 96 26.78 -9.60 -6.34
N ALA A 97 26.43 -9.25 -5.10
CA ALA A 97 25.16 -8.59 -4.78
C ALA A 97 25.34 -7.61 -3.59
N ALA A 98 24.66 -6.47 -3.67
CA ALA A 98 24.69 -5.48 -2.61
C ALA A 98 23.91 -6.01 -1.39
N ARG A 99 24.55 -6.00 -0.22
CA ARG A 99 23.87 -6.30 1.04
C ARG A 99 23.56 -5.00 1.74
N ALA A 100 22.29 -4.74 1.99
CA ALA A 100 21.85 -3.58 2.74
C ALA A 100 20.95 -4.03 3.89
N SER A 101 21.21 -3.53 5.08
CA SER A 101 20.32 -3.68 6.23
C SER A 101 20.00 -2.30 6.78
N ALA A 102 18.77 -2.13 7.25
CA ALA A 102 18.35 -0.95 7.99
C ALA A 102 17.48 -1.39 9.15
N ARG A 103 17.67 -0.74 10.29
CA ARG A 103 16.89 -0.92 11.51
C ARG A 103 16.38 0.43 11.96
N ILE A 104 15.12 0.48 12.35
CA ILE A 104 14.46 1.66 12.89
C ILE A 104 13.77 1.24 14.17
N ASP A 105 14.13 1.85 15.30
CA ASP A 105 13.51 1.57 16.60
C ASP A 105 12.64 2.74 17.05
N ASP A 106 11.55 2.40 17.76
CA ASP A 106 10.54 3.34 18.26
C ASP A 106 10.09 4.32 17.16
N SER A 107 9.62 3.79 16.04
CA SER A 107 9.14 4.60 14.92
C SER A 107 7.66 4.91 15.07
N GLU A 108 7.28 6.14 14.76
CA GLU A 108 5.89 6.60 14.70
C GLU A 108 5.67 7.37 13.39
N LEU A 109 4.59 7.05 12.69
CA LEU A 109 4.09 7.74 11.50
C LEU A 109 2.68 8.22 11.80
N SER A 110 2.49 9.53 11.91
CA SER A 110 1.18 10.16 12.05
C SER A 110 0.77 10.84 10.74
N LEU A 111 -0.45 10.61 10.32
CA LEU A 111 -1.11 11.18 9.15
C LEU A 111 -2.34 11.92 9.65
N VAL A 112 -2.46 13.20 9.32
CA VAL A 112 -3.67 13.98 9.66
C VAL A 112 -4.80 13.62 8.73
N SER A 113 -4.59 13.51 7.42
CA SER A 113 -5.64 13.00 6.54
C SER A 113 -5.07 12.29 5.32
N LEU A 114 -5.84 11.30 4.85
CA LEU A 114 -5.59 10.59 3.61
C LEU A 114 -6.87 10.60 2.78
N GLY A 115 -6.78 11.11 1.56
CA GLY A 115 -7.86 11.08 0.57
C GLY A 115 -7.51 10.17 -0.59
N LEU A 116 -8.45 9.30 -0.97
CA LEU A 116 -8.38 8.46 -2.16
C LEU A 116 -9.50 8.89 -3.12
N GLY A 117 -9.12 9.31 -4.32
CA GLY A 117 -10.06 9.76 -5.34
C GLY A 117 -9.75 9.16 -6.70
N ARG A 118 -10.75 9.10 -7.57
CA ARG A 118 -10.55 8.89 -9.00
C ARG A 118 -10.55 10.24 -9.68
N GLY A 119 -9.46 10.58 -10.34
CA GLY A 119 -9.40 11.75 -11.22
C GLY A 119 -10.25 11.48 -12.45
N SER A 120 -11.12 12.43 -12.82
CA SER A 120 -11.63 12.45 -14.19
C SER A 120 -10.45 12.81 -15.11
N ALA A 121 -10.24 12.06 -16.18
CA ALA A 121 -9.16 12.28 -17.14
C ALA A 121 -9.34 13.57 -17.98
N ALA A 122 -10.07 14.57 -17.47
CA ALA A 122 -10.42 15.78 -18.19
C ALA A 122 -9.39 16.89 -17.94
N ALA A 123 -8.72 17.28 -19.03
CA ALA A 123 -7.83 18.41 -19.23
C ALA A 123 -6.39 18.28 -18.69
N ALA A 124 -5.55 17.60 -19.47
CA ALA A 124 -4.13 17.88 -19.53
C ALA A 124 -3.92 19.37 -19.92
N GLY A 125 -3.67 20.25 -18.95
CA GLY A 125 -3.34 21.65 -19.25
C GLY A 125 -3.46 22.71 -18.15
N ALA A 126 -4.02 22.40 -16.96
CA ALA A 126 -4.16 23.41 -15.90
C ALA A 126 -3.22 23.15 -14.71
N THR A 127 -2.11 23.89 -14.67
CA THR A 127 -1.04 23.81 -13.65
C THR A 127 -1.40 24.55 -12.36
N THR A 128 -2.61 24.34 -11.82
CA THR A 128 -3.01 24.84 -10.49
C THR A 128 -3.85 23.79 -9.79
N ILE A 129 -3.17 22.86 -9.11
CA ILE A 129 -3.79 21.80 -8.31
C ILE A 129 -4.12 22.38 -6.93
N ALA A 130 -5.21 23.14 -6.85
CA ALA A 130 -5.90 23.30 -5.58
C ALA A 130 -6.53 21.95 -5.23
N ALA A 131 -6.33 21.48 -4.00
CA ALA A 131 -6.87 20.22 -3.49
C ALA A 131 -8.42 20.16 -3.47
N THR A 132 -9.10 21.24 -3.85
CA THR A 132 -10.55 21.42 -3.91
C THR A 132 -11.04 21.70 -5.34
N GLY A 133 -10.46 21.01 -6.34
CA GLY A 133 -11.01 21.03 -7.69
C GLY A 133 -12.43 20.47 -7.68
N ALA A 134 -13.43 21.32 -7.88
CA ALA A 134 -14.83 20.95 -8.00
C ALA A 134 -14.99 19.92 -9.13
N GLY A 135 -15.08 18.63 -8.77
CA GLY A 135 -15.19 17.53 -9.74
C GLY A 135 -14.48 16.24 -9.36
N ALA A 136 -13.61 16.23 -8.34
CA ALA A 136 -13.09 14.98 -7.79
C ALA A 136 -14.13 14.34 -6.85
N THR A 137 -14.51 13.09 -7.13
CA THR A 137 -15.26 12.26 -6.19
C THR A 137 -14.26 11.57 -5.26
N ASP A 138 -14.24 11.99 -4.00
CA ASP A 138 -13.52 11.27 -2.95
C ASP A 138 -14.23 9.95 -2.72
N LEU A 139 -13.57 8.85 -3.10
CA LEU A 139 -14.10 7.51 -2.89
C LEU A 139 -13.98 7.13 -1.42
N ALA A 140 -12.82 7.42 -0.83
CA ALA A 140 -12.56 7.17 0.57
C ALA A 140 -11.80 8.33 1.20
N SER A 141 -12.14 8.65 2.44
CA SER A 141 -11.40 9.59 3.27
C SER A 141 -11.07 8.94 4.60
N LEU A 142 -9.91 9.30 5.15
CA LEU A 142 -9.44 8.88 6.45
C LEU A 142 -9.04 10.12 7.23
N ALA A 143 -9.66 10.31 8.40
CA ALA A 143 -9.51 11.53 9.18
C ALA A 143 -8.27 11.55 10.08
N SER A 144 -7.63 10.40 10.32
CA SER A 144 -6.27 10.30 10.84
C SER A 144 -5.77 8.86 10.77
N ALA A 145 -4.46 8.68 10.68
CA ALA A 145 -3.80 7.40 10.88
C ALA A 145 -2.54 7.60 11.70
N THR A 146 -2.36 6.83 12.77
CA THR A 146 -1.11 6.75 13.49
C THR A 146 -0.63 5.32 13.46
N TRP A 147 0.54 5.10 12.86
CA TRP A 147 1.23 3.83 12.89
C TRP A 147 2.45 3.97 13.80
N SER A 148 2.71 2.95 14.61
CA SER A 148 3.93 2.87 15.40
C SER A 148 4.49 1.46 15.35
N ALA A 149 5.80 1.35 15.50
CA ALA A 149 6.50 0.08 15.62
C ALA A 149 7.62 0.21 16.64
N GLY A 150 7.73 -0.79 17.52
CA GLY A 150 8.86 -0.86 18.46
C GLY A 150 10.17 -1.10 17.72
N SER A 151 10.16 -1.93 16.68
CA SER A 151 11.30 -2.12 15.77
C SER A 151 10.83 -2.48 14.36
N LEU A 152 11.47 -1.90 13.35
CA LEU A 152 11.37 -2.27 11.94
C LEU A 152 12.75 -2.65 11.43
N THR A 153 12.89 -3.83 10.81
CA THR A 153 14.11 -4.23 10.11
C THR A 153 13.83 -4.44 8.63
N LEU A 154 14.69 -3.86 7.81
CA LEU A 154 14.72 -4.03 6.36
C LEU A 154 16.04 -4.71 6.03
N ASP A 155 15.97 -5.90 5.46
CA ASP A 155 17.14 -6.66 5.08
C ASP A 155 17.08 -6.99 3.59
N MET A 156 18.13 -6.64 2.88
CA MET A 156 18.35 -6.97 1.49
C MET A 156 19.64 -7.78 1.45
N VAL A 157 19.49 -9.11 1.52
CA VAL A 157 20.62 -10.05 1.46
C VAL A 157 20.39 -10.93 0.26
N ASP A 158 21.12 -10.66 -0.83
CA ASP A 158 21.23 -11.50 -2.02
C ASP A 158 19.87 -12.07 -2.50
N GLY A 159 18.83 -11.22 -2.54
CA GLY A 159 17.45 -11.69 -2.70
C GLY A 159 16.39 -10.59 -2.60
N PRO A 160 15.09 -10.97 -2.51
CA PRO A 160 14.02 -10.01 -2.35
C PRO A 160 14.16 -9.25 -1.03
N LEU A 161 13.65 -8.01 -1.02
CA LEU A 161 13.57 -7.20 0.17
C LEU A 161 12.80 -7.95 1.26
N GLN A 162 13.46 -8.16 2.40
CA GLN A 162 12.83 -8.67 3.60
C GLN A 162 12.47 -7.50 4.51
N LEU A 163 11.24 -7.53 5.04
CA LEU A 163 10.73 -6.53 5.94
C LEU A 163 10.11 -7.23 7.14
N HIS A 164 10.60 -6.90 8.33
CA HIS A 164 10.08 -7.42 9.58
C HIS A 164 9.73 -6.27 10.52
N GLY A 165 8.59 -6.36 11.19
CA GLY A 165 8.12 -5.36 12.14
C GLY A 165 7.63 -6.04 13.41
N ASN A 166 8.00 -5.50 14.57
CA ASN A 166 7.59 -5.99 15.88
C ASN A 166 6.91 -4.90 16.70
N ALA A 167 6.03 -5.34 17.62
CA ALA A 167 5.28 -4.47 18.52
C ALA A 167 4.62 -3.31 17.77
N MET A 168 4.03 -3.62 16.62
CA MET A 168 3.35 -2.63 15.80
C MET A 168 1.99 -2.29 16.41
N ALA A 169 1.63 -1.02 16.35
CA ALA A 169 0.28 -0.57 16.64
C ALA A 169 -0.20 0.36 15.53
N LEU A 170 -1.49 0.28 15.21
CA LEU A 170 -2.14 1.12 14.21
C LEU A 170 -3.41 1.68 14.81
N LYS A 171 -3.53 3.01 14.82
CA LYS A 171 -4.74 3.72 15.17
C LYS A 171 -5.25 4.44 13.94
N LEU A 172 -6.44 4.07 13.48
CA LEU A 172 -7.15 4.78 12.43
C LEU A 172 -8.28 5.55 13.08
N GLY A 173 -8.33 6.86 12.87
CA GLY A 173 -9.45 7.69 13.27
C GLY A 173 -10.34 7.92 12.08
N ARG A 174 -11.61 7.54 12.22
CA ARG A 174 -12.72 7.73 11.27
C ARG A 174 -12.35 7.55 9.79
N ALA A 175 -12.69 6.40 9.23
CA ALA A 175 -12.65 6.19 7.79
C ALA A 175 -14.06 6.31 7.21
N LEU A 176 -14.21 6.98 6.07
CA LEU A 176 -15.45 7.11 5.34
C LEU A 176 -15.26 6.58 3.93
N LEU A 177 -16.20 5.76 3.48
CA LEU A 177 -16.31 5.25 2.12
C LEU A 177 -17.62 5.80 1.55
N HIS A 178 -17.50 6.56 0.46
CA HIS A 178 -18.63 7.20 -0.22
C HIS A 178 -19.11 6.35 -1.39
N ASP A 179 -20.39 6.47 -1.71
CA ASP A 179 -20.95 5.89 -2.92
C ASP A 179 -20.38 6.60 -4.15
N PRO A 180 -19.74 5.89 -5.10
CA PRO A 180 -19.28 6.50 -6.34
C PRO A 180 -20.42 7.12 -7.18
N ALA A 181 -21.66 6.66 -7.02
CA ALA A 181 -22.82 7.18 -7.71
C ALA A 181 -23.45 8.42 -7.04
N GLY A 182 -23.13 8.71 -5.77
CA GLY A 182 -23.73 9.81 -5.02
C GLY A 182 -22.85 10.28 -3.86
N GLN A 183 -22.34 11.52 -3.95
CA GLN A 183 -21.39 12.08 -2.97
C GLN A 183 -21.93 12.16 -1.53
N ASP A 184 -23.25 12.30 -1.38
CA ASP A 184 -23.90 12.44 -0.07
C ASP A 184 -24.19 11.10 0.63
N SER A 185 -24.02 9.97 -0.07
CA SER A 185 -24.33 8.65 0.48
C SER A 185 -23.08 7.98 1.05
N GLN A 186 -23.03 7.87 2.37
CA GLN A 186 -21.99 7.12 3.09
C GLN A 186 -22.32 5.62 3.06
N LEU A 187 -21.45 4.84 2.43
CA LEU A 187 -21.56 3.38 2.36
C LEU A 187 -21.05 2.72 3.62
N VAL A 188 -19.86 3.12 4.04
CA VAL A 188 -19.19 2.58 5.22
C VAL A 188 -18.55 3.74 5.95
N GLN A 189 -18.89 3.86 7.23
CA GLN A 189 -18.17 4.69 8.17
C GLN A 189 -17.52 3.75 9.17
N LEU A 190 -16.20 3.67 9.18
CA LEU A 190 -15.48 3.07 10.29
C LEU A 190 -15.22 4.20 11.30
N GLY A 191 -15.52 3.98 12.57
CA GLY A 191 -15.16 4.94 13.62
C GLY A 191 -13.68 4.82 13.93
N ASP A 192 -13.33 4.47 15.16
CA ASP A 192 -11.93 4.28 15.53
C ASP A 192 -11.53 2.82 15.38
N ILE A 193 -10.36 2.57 14.80
CA ILE A 193 -9.76 1.25 14.70
C ILE A 193 -8.44 1.28 15.45
N ASP A 194 -8.26 0.37 16.39
CA ASP A 194 -7.02 0.20 17.15
C ASP A 194 -6.52 -1.24 16.98
N LEU A 195 -5.39 -1.39 16.30
CA LEU A 195 -4.65 -2.64 16.18
C LEU A 195 -3.44 -2.57 17.12
N SER A 196 -3.23 -3.60 17.92
CA SER A 196 -2.14 -3.65 18.90
C SER A 196 -1.37 -4.97 18.85
N GLY A 197 -0.10 -4.90 19.25
CA GLY A 197 0.79 -6.06 19.36
C GLY A 197 1.05 -6.76 18.03
N ALA A 198 1.00 -6.02 16.91
CA ALA A 198 1.15 -6.62 15.60
C ALA A 198 2.62 -6.96 15.30
N VAL A 199 2.82 -8.13 14.69
CA VAL A 199 4.09 -8.62 14.16
C VAL A 199 3.89 -8.92 12.68
N PHE A 200 4.82 -8.44 11.86
CA PHE A 200 4.75 -8.55 10.41
C PHE A 200 6.05 -9.17 9.89
N SER A 201 5.92 -10.10 8.94
CA SER A 201 7.03 -10.68 8.17
C SER A 201 6.62 -10.74 6.71
N LEU A 202 7.32 -9.99 5.85
CA LEU A 202 7.14 -10.05 4.42
C LEU A 202 7.66 -11.38 3.84
N ALA A 203 8.76 -11.89 4.43
CA ALA A 203 9.37 -13.17 4.05
C ALA A 203 8.35 -14.32 4.15
N ASP A 204 7.65 -14.35 5.27
CA ASP A 204 6.66 -15.38 5.60
C ASP A 204 5.25 -15.04 5.12
N GLN A 205 5.10 -13.86 4.52
CA GLN A 205 3.84 -13.23 4.12
C GLN A 205 2.80 -13.36 5.23
N SER A 206 3.18 -12.95 6.45
CA SER A 206 2.36 -13.17 7.63
C SER A 206 2.21 -11.91 8.47
N VAL A 207 1.03 -11.76 9.06
CA VAL A 207 0.71 -10.74 10.06
C VAL A 207 0.00 -11.42 11.23
N THR A 208 0.51 -11.20 12.43
CA THR A 208 -0.18 -11.60 13.67
C THR A 208 -0.46 -10.38 14.52
N ALA A 209 -1.59 -10.31 15.21
CA ALA A 209 -1.91 -9.20 16.12
C ALA A 209 -2.57 -9.70 17.42
N ASP A 210 -2.27 -9.04 18.53
CA ASP A 210 -2.83 -9.37 19.84
C ASP A 210 -4.29 -8.93 19.97
N GLY A 211 -4.64 -7.79 19.37
CA GLY A 211 -6.00 -7.28 19.41
C GLY A 211 -6.32 -6.31 18.29
N LEU A 212 -7.55 -6.42 17.80
CA LEU A 212 -8.20 -5.48 16.90
C LEU A 212 -9.46 -4.96 17.58
N ARG A 213 -9.49 -3.67 17.90
CA ARG A 213 -10.70 -2.98 18.33
C ARG A 213 -11.25 -2.14 17.19
N VAL A 214 -12.55 -2.22 16.97
CA VAL A 214 -13.30 -1.37 16.05
C VAL A 214 -14.46 -0.77 16.83
N SER A 215 -14.54 0.56 16.87
CA SER A 215 -15.65 1.28 17.49
C SER A 215 -16.38 2.16 16.49
N GLY A 216 -17.69 2.34 16.68
CA GLY A 216 -18.49 3.29 15.90
C GLY A 216 -18.60 2.95 14.41
N ALA A 217 -18.48 1.67 14.05
CA ALA A 217 -18.60 1.22 12.66
C ALA A 217 -20.06 1.29 12.19
N ARG A 218 -20.32 1.88 11.04
CA ARG A 218 -21.63 1.92 10.40
C ARG A 218 -21.50 1.47 8.95
N ALA A 219 -22.37 0.58 8.51
CA ALA A 219 -22.45 0.19 7.11
C ALA A 219 -23.89 0.35 6.60
N SER A 220 -24.03 0.93 5.41
CA SER A 220 -25.28 1.05 4.66
C SER A 220 -25.19 0.16 3.44
N VAL A 221 -25.97 -0.91 3.44
CA VAL A 221 -26.08 -1.85 2.33
C VAL A 221 -27.46 -1.69 1.71
N TRP A 222 -27.55 -1.68 0.39
CA TRP A 222 -28.86 -1.71 -0.26
C TRP A 222 -28.85 -2.55 -1.53
N LEU A 223 -30.02 -3.09 -1.85
CA LEU A 223 -30.33 -3.66 -3.16
C LEU A 223 -31.06 -2.60 -3.98
N ASP A 224 -30.57 -2.34 -5.19
CA ASP A 224 -31.26 -1.47 -6.13
C ASP A 224 -32.52 -2.16 -6.72
N ALA A 225 -33.27 -1.45 -7.57
CA ALA A 225 -34.48 -1.99 -8.21
C ALA A 225 -34.18 -3.21 -9.10
N GLN A 226 -32.94 -3.40 -9.53
CA GLN A 226 -32.45 -4.53 -10.31
C GLN A 226 -31.92 -5.66 -9.42
N GLY A 227 -31.98 -5.52 -8.09
CA GLY A 227 -31.48 -6.50 -7.14
C GLY A 227 -29.95 -6.54 -7.03
N ARG A 228 -29.24 -5.50 -7.49
CA ARG A 228 -27.78 -5.40 -7.35
C ARG A 228 -27.42 -4.75 -6.02
N LEU A 229 -26.37 -5.28 -5.41
CA LEU A 229 -25.88 -4.85 -4.10
C LEU A 229 -24.84 -3.75 -4.26
N ASN A 230 -25.05 -2.60 -3.61
CA ASN A 230 -24.22 -1.39 -3.72
C ASN A 230 -22.72 -1.60 -3.42
N LEU A 231 -22.37 -2.47 -2.46
CA LEU A 231 -20.97 -2.76 -2.11
C LEU A 231 -20.17 -3.44 -3.23
N LEU A 232 -20.82 -4.18 -4.14
CA LEU A 232 -20.13 -4.87 -5.23
C LEU A 232 -19.50 -3.88 -6.22
N ASP A 233 -20.22 -2.79 -6.51
CA ASP A 233 -19.76 -1.73 -7.39
C ASP A 233 -18.51 -1.02 -6.81
N VAL A 234 -18.41 -0.95 -5.48
CA VAL A 234 -17.30 -0.29 -4.78
C VAL A 234 -16.06 -1.17 -4.69
N LEU A 235 -16.25 -2.48 -4.47
CA LEU A 235 -15.16 -3.45 -4.46
C LEU A 235 -14.63 -3.77 -5.85
N GLY A 236 -15.26 -3.23 -6.91
CA GLY A 236 -14.90 -3.53 -8.29
C GLY A 236 -15.06 -5.01 -8.64
N LEU A 237 -15.90 -5.72 -7.89
CA LEU A 237 -16.18 -7.13 -8.13
C LEU A 237 -17.15 -7.20 -9.32
N PRO A 238 -16.88 -8.04 -10.33
CA PRO A 238 -17.82 -8.23 -11.44
C PRO A 238 -19.17 -8.67 -10.86
N GLY A 239 -20.21 -7.89 -11.14
CA GLY A 239 -21.58 -8.22 -10.73
C GLY A 239 -22.01 -9.55 -11.33
N PRO A 240 -22.90 -10.32 -10.65
CA PRO A 240 -23.17 -11.70 -10.99
C PRO A 240 -23.63 -11.94 -12.44
N ASP A 241 -24.36 -11.03 -13.10
CA ASP A 241 -24.78 -11.25 -14.48
C ASP A 241 -25.17 -9.94 -15.19
N THR A 242 -24.26 -9.33 -15.94
CA THR A 242 -24.66 -8.81 -17.26
C THR A 242 -24.47 -9.96 -18.22
N GLY A 243 -25.58 -10.63 -18.51
CA GLY A 243 -25.65 -11.97 -19.08
C GLY A 243 -24.63 -12.23 -20.18
N VAL A 244 -24.07 -13.43 -20.12
CA VAL A 244 -23.72 -14.19 -21.31
C VAL A 244 -24.96 -14.13 -22.21
N ALA A 245 -24.98 -13.18 -23.15
CA ALA A 245 -25.95 -13.15 -24.22
C ALA A 245 -25.86 -14.54 -24.84
N ALA A 246 -26.91 -15.33 -24.67
CA ALA A 246 -27.01 -16.65 -25.25
C ALA A 246 -26.70 -16.50 -26.74
N ALA A 247 -25.54 -17.02 -27.14
CA ALA A 247 -25.19 -17.18 -28.54
C ALA A 247 -26.14 -18.24 -29.11
N THR A 248 -27.34 -17.81 -29.46
CA THR A 248 -28.24 -18.59 -30.30
C THR A 248 -27.67 -18.60 -31.72
N GLY A 249 -27.04 -19.73 -32.06
CA GLY A 249 -26.93 -20.23 -33.44
C GLY A 249 -25.63 -19.91 -34.16
N ASP A 250 -24.77 -20.91 -34.35
CA ASP A 250 -24.83 -21.75 -35.56
C ASP A 250 -23.82 -22.94 -35.45
N PRO A 251 -24.27 -24.21 -35.43
CA PRO A 251 -23.37 -25.36 -35.43
C PRO A 251 -23.16 -25.90 -36.84
N ALA A 252 -22.15 -25.42 -37.58
CA ALA A 252 -21.71 -26.10 -38.82
C ALA A 252 -20.32 -25.66 -39.32
N ALA A 253 -19.25 -26.38 -38.94
CA ALA A 253 -18.12 -26.64 -39.85
C ALA A 253 -17.27 -27.81 -39.33
N ALA A 254 -17.14 -28.83 -40.17
CA ALA A 254 -16.46 -30.11 -39.94
C ALA A 254 -14.93 -29.99 -39.79
N PRO A 255 -14.27 -30.98 -39.16
CA PRO A 255 -12.82 -31.06 -39.07
C PRO A 255 -12.18 -31.39 -40.44
N SER A 256 -11.31 -30.50 -40.92
CA SER A 256 -10.45 -30.79 -42.07
C SER A 256 -9.19 -31.50 -41.61
N MET A 257 -9.08 -32.78 -41.99
CA MET A 257 -7.86 -33.56 -41.95
C MET A 257 -6.99 -33.22 -43.18
N ALA A 258 -5.77 -32.72 -42.94
CA ALA A 258 -4.63 -32.82 -43.86
C ALA A 258 -3.35 -32.69 -43.00
N GLN A 259 -2.74 -33.80 -42.60
CA GLN A 259 -1.74 -34.63 -43.29
C GLN A 259 -0.28 -34.19 -43.03
N PRO A 260 0.64 -35.17 -42.93
CA PRO A 260 1.98 -35.02 -42.35
C PRO A 260 3.01 -34.62 -43.40
N VAL A 261 4.05 -33.89 -42.97
CA VAL A 261 5.28 -33.77 -43.76
C VAL A 261 6.50 -34.02 -42.87
N VAL A 262 7.27 -35.00 -43.32
CA VAL A 262 8.54 -35.51 -42.79
C VAL A 262 9.67 -34.58 -43.23
N ALA A 263 10.62 -34.27 -42.33
CA ALA A 263 12.02 -34.08 -42.70
C ALA A 263 12.92 -34.12 -41.46
N ALA A 264 13.83 -35.08 -41.47
CA ALA A 264 14.94 -35.22 -40.55
C ALA A 264 16.00 -34.17 -40.82
N ASP A 265 16.58 -33.59 -39.78
CA ASP A 265 17.97 -33.17 -39.82
C ASP A 265 18.63 -33.37 -38.45
N SER A 266 19.81 -33.97 -38.48
CA SER A 266 20.57 -34.39 -37.31
C SER A 266 21.41 -33.23 -36.80
N ALA A 267 20.93 -32.54 -35.77
CA ALA A 267 21.70 -31.52 -35.09
C ALA A 267 22.48 -32.14 -33.91
N VAL A 268 23.78 -31.83 -33.90
CA VAL A 268 24.79 -32.17 -32.90
C VAL A 268 24.30 -31.84 -31.49
N VAL A 269 24.29 -32.84 -30.60
CA VAL A 269 24.00 -32.67 -29.16
C VAL A 269 25.21 -32.01 -28.50
N VAL A 270 25.17 -30.68 -28.41
CA VAL A 270 25.98 -29.92 -27.46
C VAL A 270 25.26 -29.99 -26.11
N PRO A 271 25.91 -30.39 -25.00
CA PRO A 271 25.28 -30.40 -23.69
C PRO A 271 24.80 -28.97 -23.35
N PRO A 272 23.50 -28.76 -23.06
CA PRO A 272 22.99 -27.44 -22.77
C PRO A 272 23.69 -26.90 -21.53
N ALA A 273 24.21 -25.67 -21.63
CA ALA A 273 24.69 -24.91 -20.48
C ALA A 273 23.58 -24.92 -19.41
N PRO A 274 23.90 -25.15 -18.11
CA PRO A 274 22.91 -25.22 -17.06
C PRO A 274 22.05 -23.95 -17.11
N ALA A 275 20.77 -24.13 -17.38
CA ALA A 275 19.82 -23.04 -17.42
C ALA A 275 19.91 -22.29 -16.08
N PRO A 276 19.99 -20.95 -16.08
CA PRO A 276 19.99 -20.19 -14.84
C PRO A 276 18.76 -20.60 -14.04
N ALA A 277 18.99 -21.07 -12.81
CA ALA A 277 17.92 -21.45 -11.90
C ALA A 277 17.00 -20.25 -11.71
N THR A 278 15.84 -20.28 -12.36
CA THR A 278 14.78 -19.31 -12.14
C THR A 278 14.23 -19.57 -10.74
N ALA A 279 14.79 -18.87 -9.75
CA ALA A 279 14.21 -18.75 -8.42
C ALA A 279 12.91 -17.93 -8.53
N SER A 280 11.90 -18.50 -9.15
CA SER A 280 10.52 -18.02 -9.09
C SER A 280 9.84 -18.82 -7.98
N GLY A 281 10.17 -18.47 -6.73
CA GLY A 281 9.35 -18.86 -5.60
C GLY A 281 8.02 -18.14 -5.75
N ALA A 282 6.98 -18.85 -6.18
CA ALA A 282 5.64 -18.32 -6.22
C ALA A 282 5.28 -17.84 -4.81
N ALA A 283 5.05 -16.53 -4.68
CA ALA A 283 4.58 -15.91 -3.45
C ALA A 283 3.32 -16.64 -2.98
N GLY A 284 3.38 -17.24 -1.80
CA GLY A 284 2.25 -17.92 -1.18
C GLY A 284 1.13 -16.93 -0.80
N PRO A 285 -0.04 -17.44 -0.39
CA PRO A 285 -1.09 -16.59 0.14
C PRO A 285 -0.66 -15.97 1.48
N TRP A 286 -1.10 -14.73 1.73
CA TRP A 286 -0.88 -14.07 3.01
C TRP A 286 -1.60 -14.79 4.16
N ARG A 287 -0.94 -14.88 5.31
CA ARG A 287 -1.49 -15.43 6.55
C ARG A 287 -1.76 -14.31 7.55
N VAL A 288 -2.99 -14.22 8.03
CA VAL A 288 -3.40 -13.22 9.02
C VAL A 288 -3.98 -13.93 10.24
N ALA A 289 -3.46 -13.63 11.43
CA ALA A 289 -4.00 -14.15 12.68
C ALA A 289 -4.23 -13.00 13.67
N ILE A 290 -5.45 -12.89 14.18
CA ILE A 290 -5.82 -11.88 15.18
C ILE A 290 -6.33 -12.63 16.40
N LYS A 291 -5.70 -12.40 17.55
CA LYS A 291 -6.02 -13.13 18.78
C LYS A 291 -7.33 -12.68 19.40
N THR A 292 -7.60 -11.37 19.41
CA THR A 292 -8.85 -10.82 19.93
C THR A 292 -9.44 -9.80 18.96
N VAL A 293 -10.75 -9.86 18.76
CA VAL A 293 -11.51 -8.86 17.99
C VAL A 293 -12.60 -8.31 18.89
N ASP A 294 -12.62 -7.00 19.07
CA ASP A 294 -13.54 -6.25 19.92
C ASP A 294 -14.30 -5.27 19.01
N LEU A 295 -15.62 -5.42 18.95
CA LEU A 295 -16.49 -4.59 18.12
C LEU A 295 -17.47 -3.86 19.03
N GLN A 296 -17.44 -2.53 19.00
CA GLN A 296 -18.25 -1.66 19.87
C GLN A 296 -19.04 -0.67 19.01
N ASP A 297 -20.26 -0.36 19.43
CA ASP A 297 -21.11 0.65 18.79
C ASP A 297 -21.25 0.46 17.26
N ALA A 298 -21.44 -0.77 16.82
CA ALA A 298 -21.52 -1.11 15.40
C ALA A 298 -22.97 -1.14 14.90
N ALA A 299 -23.24 -0.52 13.76
CA ALA A 299 -24.56 -0.51 13.14
C ALA A 299 -24.50 -0.97 11.68
N VAL A 300 -25.45 -1.79 11.25
CA VAL A 300 -25.64 -2.17 9.84
C VAL A 300 -27.05 -1.84 9.45
N ARG A 301 -27.20 -1.01 8.42
CA ARG A 301 -28.48 -0.70 7.78
C ARG A 301 -28.57 -1.42 6.46
N PHE A 302 -29.67 -2.13 6.25
CA PHE A 302 -30.01 -2.76 4.98
C PHE A 302 -31.27 -2.12 4.40
N GLU A 303 -31.27 -1.80 3.11
CA GLU A 303 -32.44 -1.28 2.39
C GLU A 303 -32.69 -2.08 1.10
N ASP A 304 -33.89 -2.62 0.95
CA ASP A 304 -34.33 -3.27 -0.29
C ASP A 304 -35.21 -2.29 -1.08
N ARG A 305 -34.67 -1.78 -2.19
CA ARG A 305 -35.34 -0.81 -3.08
C ARG A 305 -36.08 -1.47 -4.24
N ARG A 306 -36.31 -2.79 -4.20
CA ARG A 306 -37.10 -3.50 -5.22
C ARG A 306 -38.60 -3.26 -5.08
N SER A 307 -39.07 -2.84 -3.91
CA SER A 307 -40.47 -2.49 -3.65
C SER A 307 -40.64 -0.98 -3.45
N ASP A 308 -41.85 -0.49 -3.73
CA ASP A 308 -42.30 0.85 -3.39
C ASP A 308 -43.47 0.76 -2.40
N PRO A 309 -43.29 1.15 -1.12
CA PRO A 309 -42.10 1.80 -0.53
C PRO A 309 -40.91 0.83 -0.29
N PRO A 310 -39.68 1.35 -0.17
CA PRO A 310 -38.51 0.56 0.17
C PRO A 310 -38.63 -0.11 1.55
N LEU A 311 -38.11 -1.32 1.67
CA LEU A 311 -38.03 -2.03 2.95
C LEU A 311 -36.69 -1.73 3.61
N ALA A 312 -36.69 -1.13 4.81
CA ALA A 312 -35.48 -0.83 5.57
C ALA A 312 -35.40 -1.65 6.85
N LEU A 313 -34.22 -2.23 7.11
CA LEU A 313 -33.88 -3.00 8.30
C LEU A 313 -32.60 -2.42 8.92
N GLY A 314 -32.52 -2.38 10.25
CA GLY A 314 -31.34 -1.92 10.99
C GLY A 314 -30.95 -2.92 12.07
N LEU A 315 -29.66 -3.16 12.21
CA LEU A 315 -29.06 -3.93 13.30
C LEU A 315 -28.08 -3.03 14.03
N ASP A 316 -28.27 -2.86 15.33
CA ASP A 316 -27.38 -2.11 16.21
C ASP A 316 -26.77 -3.08 17.23
N ALA A 317 -25.45 -3.16 17.26
CA ALA A 317 -24.69 -3.85 18.29
C ALA A 317 -24.50 -2.91 19.49
N LEU A 318 -24.92 -3.38 20.66
CA LEU A 318 -24.79 -2.70 21.96
C LEU A 318 -23.36 -2.74 22.50
#